data_AF-A0A8J4RLT4-F1
#
_entry.id   AF-A0A8J4RLT4-F1
#
_cell.length_a   1.000
_cell.length_b   1.000
_cell.length_c   1.000
_cell.angle_alpha   90.00
_cell.angle_beta   90.00
_cell.angle_gamma   90.00
#
_symmetry.space_group_name_H-M   'P 1'
#
loop_
_entity.id
_entity.type
_entity.pdbx_description
1 polymer ?
#
loop_
_entity_poly.entity_id
_entity_poly.type
_entity_poly.pdbx_seq_one_letter_code
_entity_poly.pdbx_strand_id
1 'polypeptide(L)'
;MVPIVNAKVKEASFKNIARPARKSQKILLCGWRRDIDDMIVVLDAFLAPGSELWMFNDVLEKEREKKLTDGGLDINRLVNISLVHREGNAVIRRHLESLPLQSFDSVSSIKF
;
A
#
# COMPACT_ATOMS: atom_id res chain seq x y z
N MET A 1 -54.42 -4.17 37.09
CA MET A 1 -53.78 -4.50 35.80
C MET A 1 -53.05 -3.24 35.33
N VAL A 2 -51.72 -3.20 35.41
CA VAL A 2 -50.92 -2.00 35.11
C VAL A 2 -50.52 -2.04 33.62
N PRO A 3 -50.70 -0.97 32.82
CA PRO A 3 -50.25 -0.98 31.44
C PRO A 3 -48.72 -0.85 31.40
N ILE A 4 -48.08 -1.76 30.68
CA ILE A 4 -46.65 -1.70 30.39
C ILE A 4 -46.46 -0.61 29.33
N VAL A 5 -45.77 0.47 29.70
CA VAL A 5 -45.37 1.52 28.77
C VAL A 5 -44.26 1.02 27.85
N ASN A 6 -44.50 1.00 26.55
CA ASN A 6 -43.49 0.64 25.55
C ASN A 6 -42.32 1.63 25.61
N ALA A 7 -41.12 1.12 25.90
CA ALA A 7 -39.89 1.89 25.84
C ALA A 7 -39.63 2.34 24.39
N LYS A 8 -39.59 3.66 24.15
CA LYS A 8 -39.18 4.23 22.87
C LYS A 8 -37.71 3.88 22.61
N VAL A 9 -37.46 3.01 21.63
CA VAL A 9 -36.14 2.81 21.05
C VAL A 9 -35.72 4.13 20.39
N LYS A 10 -34.64 4.75 20.87
CA LYS A 10 -34.03 5.91 20.20
C LYS A 10 -33.34 5.41 18.94
N GLU A 11 -33.76 5.87 17.77
CA GLU A 11 -33.03 5.63 16.52
C GLU A 11 -31.61 6.19 16.64
N ALA A 12 -30.63 5.34 16.38
CA ALA A 12 -29.24 5.75 16.32
C ALA A 12 -29.05 6.60 15.04
N SER A 13 -28.69 7.87 15.24
CA SER A 13 -28.25 8.74 14.16
C SER A 13 -26.91 8.21 13.62
N PHE A 14 -26.93 7.61 12.43
CA PHE A 14 -25.72 7.32 11.67
C PHE A 14 -25.11 8.65 11.22
N LYS A 15 -24.18 9.18 12.04
CA LYS A 15 -23.36 10.32 11.62
C LYS A 15 -22.46 9.84 10.49
N ASN A 16 -22.71 10.36 9.30
CA ASN A 16 -21.84 10.14 8.14
C ASN A 16 -20.53 10.90 8.40
N ILE A 17 -19.55 10.22 9.01
CA ILE A 17 -18.22 10.77 9.18
C ILE A 17 -17.58 10.73 7.80
N ALA A 18 -17.67 11.84 7.07
CA ALA A 18 -16.96 12.01 5.81
C ALA A 18 -15.46 11.82 6.09
N ARG A 19 -14.89 10.72 5.59
CA ARG A 19 -13.44 10.53 5.67
C ARG A 19 -12.79 11.64 4.82
N PRO A 20 -11.81 12.37 5.36
CA PRO A 20 -11.08 13.35 4.55
C PRO A 20 -10.49 12.65 3.31
N ALA A 21 -10.53 13.34 2.17
CA ALA A 21 -9.98 12.82 0.92
C ALA A 21 -8.50 12.45 1.14
N ARG A 22 -8.15 11.19 0.84
CA ARG A 22 -6.77 10.72 0.91
C ARG A 22 -5.98 11.37 -0.23
N LYS A 23 -4.78 11.85 0.04
CA LYS A 23 -3.86 12.36 -0.99
C LYS A 23 -3.10 11.19 -1.62
N SER A 24 -2.70 11.34 -2.88
CA SER A 24 -1.77 10.40 -3.52
C SER A 24 -0.47 10.35 -2.73
N GLN A 25 0.10 9.16 -2.57
CA GLN A 25 1.33 8.95 -1.81
C GLN A 25 2.41 8.29 -2.66
N LYS A 26 3.67 8.64 -2.39
CA LYS A 26 4.85 7.99 -2.95
C LYS A 26 5.55 7.18 -1.87
N ILE A 27 5.53 5.86 -1.99
CA ILE A 27 6.06 4.93 -0.98
C ILE A 27 7.25 4.17 -1.57
N LEU A 28 8.33 4.06 -0.81
CA LEU A 28 9.49 3.22 -1.15
C LEU A 28 9.48 1.93 -0.32
N LEU A 29 9.50 0.78 -1.00
CA LEU A 29 9.75 -0.54 -0.42
C LEU A 29 11.16 -0.99 -0.78
N CYS A 30 12.00 -1.15 0.25
CA CYS A 30 13.34 -1.67 0.14
C CYS A 30 13.36 -3.18 0.43
N GLY A 31 13.89 -3.97 -0.52
CA GLY A 31 14.00 -5.43 -0.42
C GLY A 31 12.83 -6.20 -1.05
N TRP A 32 12.90 -7.53 -0.96
CA TRP A 32 11.87 -8.44 -1.47
C TRP A 32 11.25 -9.24 -0.31
N ARG A 33 10.03 -8.88 0.09
CA ARG A 33 9.27 -9.63 1.12
C ARG A 33 8.66 -10.88 0.50
N ARG A 34 8.44 -11.93 1.29
CA ARG A 34 7.85 -13.21 0.82
C ARG A 34 6.37 -13.10 0.45
N ASP A 35 5.70 -12.12 1.04
CA ASP A 35 4.28 -11.77 0.95
C ASP A 35 4.13 -10.35 0.40
N ILE A 36 5.03 -9.95 -0.50
CA ILE A 36 5.03 -8.61 -1.10
C ILE A 36 3.82 -8.41 -2.01
N ASP A 37 3.34 -9.47 -2.65
CA ASP A 37 2.09 -9.54 -3.39
C ASP A 37 0.87 -9.13 -2.53
N ASP A 38 0.64 -9.82 -1.40
CA ASP A 38 -0.40 -9.45 -0.42
C ASP A 38 -0.26 -8.00 0.06
N MET A 39 0.96 -7.54 0.34
CA MET A 39 1.20 -6.14 0.71
C MET A 39 0.76 -5.16 -0.37
N ILE A 40 1.08 -5.45 -1.63
CA ILE A 40 0.76 -4.59 -2.77
C ILE A 40 -0.76 -4.48 -2.90
N VAL A 41 -1.50 -5.58 -2.78
CA VAL A 41 -2.97 -5.59 -2.80
C VAL A 41 -3.55 -4.73 -1.67
N VAL A 42 -3.03 -4.89 -0.45
CA VAL A 42 -3.49 -4.10 0.71
C VAL A 42 -3.19 -2.61 0.53
N LEU A 43 -2.02 -2.27 -0.01
CA LEU A 43 -1.63 -0.88 -0.29
C LEU A 43 -2.50 -0.28 -1.40
N ASP A 44 -2.76 -1.01 -2.48
CA ASP A 44 -3.66 -0.55 -3.55
C ASP A 44 -5.05 -0.24 -3.02
N ALA A 45 -5.64 -1.11 -2.18
CA ALA A 45 -6.95 -0.88 -1.60
C ALA A 45 -7.00 0.31 -0.61
N PHE A 46 -5.86 0.69 -0.04
CA PHE A 46 -5.79 1.74 0.99
C PHE A 46 -5.37 3.10 0.46
N LEU A 47 -4.52 3.16 -0.56
CA LEU A 47 -3.97 4.43 -1.04
C LEU A 47 -4.94 5.15 -1.98
N ALA A 48 -4.76 6.46 -2.11
CA ALA A 48 -5.55 7.25 -3.04
C ALA A 48 -5.13 6.96 -4.50
N PRO A 49 -6.01 7.13 -5.49
CA PRO A 49 -5.65 7.05 -6.89
C PRO A 49 -4.44 7.92 -7.24
N GLY A 50 -3.57 7.40 -8.12
CA GLY A 50 -2.34 8.08 -8.54
C GLY A 50 -1.19 7.97 -7.54
N SER A 51 -1.26 7.04 -6.59
CA SER A 51 -0.16 6.74 -5.70
C SER A 51 0.92 5.93 -6.42
N GLU A 52 2.17 6.05 -5.96
CA GLU A 52 3.32 5.35 -6.53
C GLU A 52 3.93 4.43 -5.49
N LEU A 53 4.12 3.16 -5.84
CA LEU A 53 4.83 2.20 -5.01
C LEU A 53 6.16 1.84 -5.69
N TRP A 54 7.24 2.38 -5.14
CA TRP A 54 8.59 2.13 -5.62
C TRP A 54 9.16 0.88 -4.98
N MET A 55 9.55 -0.08 -5.81
CA MET A 55 10.20 -1.32 -5.38
C MET A 55 11.69 -1.24 -5.67
N PHE A 56 12.49 -1.12 -4.62
CA PHE A 56 13.95 -1.09 -4.69
C PHE A 56 14.56 -2.35 -4.10
N ASN A 57 15.04 -3.25 -4.96
CA ASN A 57 15.61 -4.53 -4.56
C ASN A 57 16.57 -5.08 -5.64
N ASP A 58 17.25 -6.17 -5.32
CA ASP A 58 18.27 -6.83 -6.15
C ASP A 58 17.70 -7.85 -7.15
N VAL A 59 16.39 -8.13 -7.11
CA VAL A 59 15.72 -8.96 -8.12
C VAL A 59 15.65 -8.20 -9.44
N LEU A 60 16.03 -8.86 -10.53
CA LEU A 60 15.98 -8.27 -11.87
C LEU A 60 14.54 -7.92 -12.26
N GLU A 61 14.33 -6.74 -12.85
CA GLU A 61 13.00 -6.21 -13.19
C GLU A 61 12.14 -7.22 -13.97
N LYS A 62 12.72 -7.88 -14.97
CA LYS A 62 12.09 -8.94 -15.78
C LYS A 62 11.60 -10.16 -14.98
N GLU A 63 12.19 -10.42 -13.82
CA GLU A 63 11.80 -11.53 -12.95
C GLU A 63 10.76 -11.10 -11.92
N ARG A 64 10.63 -9.80 -11.65
CA ARG A 64 9.72 -9.27 -10.63
C ARG A 64 8.28 -9.51 -11.02
N GLU A 65 7.94 -9.16 -12.24
CA GLU A 65 6.58 -9.32 -12.76
C GLU A 65 6.15 -10.77 -12.67
N LYS A 66 7.00 -11.69 -13.15
CA LYS A 66 6.76 -13.13 -13.03
C LYS A 66 6.58 -13.58 -11.58
N LYS A 67 7.47 -13.19 -10.66
CA LYS A 67 7.36 -13.58 -9.24
C LYS A 67 6.07 -13.05 -8.58
N LEU A 68 5.67 -11.84 -8.92
CA LEU A 68 4.44 -11.24 -8.42
C LEU A 68 3.21 -11.99 -8.95
N THR A 69 3.19 -12.30 -10.25
CA THR A 69 2.11 -13.07 -10.88
C THR A 69 2.05 -14.51 -10.39
N ASP A 70 3.21 -15.17 -10.21
CA ASP A 70 3.30 -16.51 -9.61
C ASP A 70 2.79 -16.50 -8.15
N GLY A 71 2.93 -15.37 -7.45
CA GLY A 71 2.34 -15.12 -6.13
C GLY A 71 0.84 -14.77 -6.16
N GLY A 72 0.21 -14.71 -7.34
CA GLY A 72 -1.21 -14.42 -7.51
C GLY A 72 -1.55 -12.93 -7.68
N LEU A 73 -0.56 -12.04 -7.76
CA LEU A 73 -0.80 -10.62 -8.03
C LEU A 73 -1.03 -10.39 -9.54
N ASP A 74 -2.20 -9.84 -9.87
CA ASP A 74 -2.48 -9.30 -11.20
C ASP A 74 -2.22 -7.78 -11.21
N ILE A 75 -1.05 -7.38 -11.71
CA ILE A 75 -0.58 -5.99 -11.73
C ILE A 75 -1.52 -5.09 -12.55
N ASN A 76 -2.16 -5.64 -13.59
CA ASN A 76 -3.07 -4.88 -14.45
C ASN A 76 -4.39 -4.52 -13.75
N ARG A 77 -4.68 -5.15 -12.61
CA ARG A 77 -5.90 -4.89 -11.82
C ARG A 77 -5.69 -3.87 -10.70
N LEU A 78 -4.47 -3.36 -10.53
CA LEU A 78 -4.20 -2.28 -9.58
C LEU A 78 -4.87 -1.00 -10.08
N VAL A 79 -5.64 -0.35 -9.21
CA VAL A 79 -6.46 0.82 -9.58
C VAL A 79 -5.97 2.12 -8.98
N ASN A 80 -5.29 2.06 -7.84
CA ASN A 80 -4.86 3.23 -7.09
C ASN A 80 -3.35 3.45 -7.14
N ILE A 81 -2.57 2.38 -7.25
CA ILE A 81 -1.10 2.44 -7.27
C ILE A 81 -0.50 2.07 -8.64
N SER A 82 0.59 2.75 -8.99
CA SER A 82 1.51 2.31 -10.04
C SER A 82 2.79 1.74 -9.42
N LEU A 83 3.24 0.58 -9.89
CA LEU A 83 4.51 -0.01 -9.47
C LEU A 83 5.67 0.64 -10.24
N VAL A 84 6.69 1.10 -9.52
CA VAL A 84 7.93 1.65 -10.11
C VAL A 84 9.11 0.78 -9.70
N HIS A 85 9.77 0.15 -10.66
CA HIS A 85 10.87 -0.77 -10.40
C HIS A 85 12.22 -0.05 -10.41
N ARG A 86 13.02 -0.30 -9.37
CA ARG A 86 14.43 0.10 -9.29
C ARG A 86 15.29 -1.06 -8.82
N GLU A 87 16.38 -1.32 -9.52
CA GLU A 87 17.35 -2.35 -9.16
C GLU A 87 18.43 -1.79 -8.22
N GLY A 88 18.75 -2.53 -7.16
CA GLY A 88 19.84 -2.21 -6.26
C GLY A 88 19.73 -2.88 -4.90
N ASN A 89 20.83 -2.83 -4.14
CA ASN A 89 20.90 -3.45 -2.82
C ASN A 89 20.61 -2.39 -1.74
N ALA A 90 19.53 -2.60 -0.97
CA ALA A 90 19.10 -1.71 0.11
C ALA A 90 20.10 -1.58 1.27
N VAL A 91 21.06 -2.48 1.39
CA VAL A 91 22.16 -2.40 2.38
C VAL A 91 23.29 -1.50 1.88
N ILE A 92 23.42 -1.31 0.56
CA ILE A 92 24.47 -0.47 -0.02
C ILE A 92 24.00 0.99 -0.06
N ARG A 93 24.54 1.81 0.85
CA ARG A 93 24.24 3.24 0.96
C ARG A 93 24.31 3.99 -0.37
N ARG A 94 25.35 3.74 -1.18
CA ARG A 94 25.53 4.39 -2.47
C ARG A 94 24.36 4.12 -3.44
N HIS A 95 23.75 2.94 -3.39
CA HIS A 95 22.62 2.64 -4.26
C HIS A 95 21.36 3.37 -3.76
N LEU A 96 21.16 3.47 -2.44
CA LEU A 96 20.07 4.29 -1.86
C LEU A 96 20.21 5.77 -2.20
N GLU A 97 21.43 6.30 -2.23
CA GLU A 97 21.72 7.71 -2.58
C GLU A 97 21.35 8.05 -4.05
N SER A 98 21.17 7.04 -4.92
CA SER A 98 20.68 7.25 -6.29
C SER A 98 19.17 7.50 -6.39
N LEU A 99 18.42 7.23 -5.31
CA LEU A 99 16.98 7.42 -5.26
C LEU A 99 16.63 8.82 -4.78
N PRO A 100 15.49 9.40 -5.22
CA PRO A 100 15.02 10.70 -4.73
C PRO A 100 14.40 10.58 -3.34
N LEU A 101 15.20 10.21 -2.32
CA LEU A 101 14.73 9.81 -0.98
C LEU A 101 13.84 10.86 -0.29
N GLN A 102 14.07 12.15 -0.55
CA GLN A 102 13.27 13.24 0.02
C GLN A 102 11.87 13.38 -0.57
N SER A 103 11.58 12.71 -1.69
CA SER A 103 10.27 12.77 -2.37
C SER A 103 9.27 11.72 -1.88
N PHE A 104 9.71 10.77 -1.05
CA PHE A 104 8.84 9.71 -0.54
C PHE A 104 8.11 10.18 0.72
N ASP A 105 6.80 9.93 0.77
CA ASP A 105 5.99 10.16 1.97
C ASP A 105 6.29 9.12 3.05
N SER A 106 6.73 7.93 2.64
CA SER A 106 7.06 6.83 3.55
C SER A 106 8.09 5.90 2.93
N VAL A 107 9.05 5.45 3.74
CA VAL A 107 10.07 4.48 3.36
C VAL A 107 9.95 3.27 4.29
N SER A 108 9.70 2.10 3.71
CA SER A 108 9.73 0.82 4.41
C SER A 108 11.02 0.08 4.07
N SER A 109 11.89 -0.09 5.06
CA SER A 109 13.09 -0.91 4.97
C SER A 109 13.00 -2.00 6.02
N ILE A 110 13.02 -3.26 5.59
CA ILE A 110 13.07 -4.40 6.49
C ILE A 110 14.54 -4.70 6.73
N LYS A 111 15.02 -4.43 7.95
CA LYS A 111 16.28 -5.01 8.42
C LYS A 111 16.07 -6.52 8.57
N PHE A 112 16.82 -7.29 7.80
CA PHE A 112 16.99 -8.72 8.02
C PHE A 112 17.64 -8.98 9.38
#